data_AF-E2CLM1-F1
#
_entry.id   AF-E2CLM1-F1
#
_cell.length_a   1.000
_cell.length_b   1.000
_cell.length_c   1.000
_cell.angle_alpha   90.00
_cell.angle_beta   90.00
_cell.angle_gamma   90.00
#
_symmetry.space_group_name_H-M   'P 1'
#
loop_
_entity.id
_entity.type
_entity.pdbx_description
1 polymer ?
#
loop_
_entity_poly.entity_id
_entity_poly.type
_entity_poly.pdbx_seq_one_letter_code
_entity_poly.pdbx_strand_id
1 'polypeptide(L)' 'MTPRVSTFLKIFGIVALLAGLSACREAEENRPIKLEKGSYAGPQDTELDDEQKRALRARGNKQSF' A
#
# COMPACT_ATOMS: atom_id res chain seq x y z
N MET A 1 -25.71 34.15 10.88
CA MET A 1 -24.44 33.42 11.15
C MET A 1 -24.78 31.94 11.16
N THR A 2 -24.37 31.09 10.22
CA THR A 2 -23.09 30.33 10.29
C THR A 2 -22.81 29.52 8.97
N PRO A 3 -22.98 30.05 7.74
CA PRO A 3 -22.70 29.24 6.54
C PRO A 3 -21.21 28.88 6.40
N ARG A 4 -20.32 29.74 6.95
CA ARG A 4 -18.87 29.55 6.91
C ARG A 4 -18.42 28.23 7.54
N VAL A 5 -19.00 27.83 8.67
CA VAL A 5 -18.62 26.59 9.38
C VAL A 5 -19.05 25.36 8.57
N SER A 6 -20.22 25.40 7.95
CA SER A 6 -20.70 24.31 7.08
C SER A 6 -19.84 24.15 5.84
N THR A 7 -19.43 25.24 5.19
CA THR A 7 -18.53 25.18 4.03
C THR A 7 -17.15 24.66 4.42
N PHE A 8 -16.60 25.10 5.56
CA PHE A 8 -15.32 24.60 6.06
C PHE A 8 -15.37 23.10 6.40
N LEU A 9 -16.43 22.61 7.04
CA LEU A 9 -16.60 21.18 7.30
C LEU A 9 -16.69 20.35 6.02
N LYS A 10 -17.38 20.87 4.99
CA LYS A 10 -17.48 20.18 3.69
C LYS A 10 -16.13 20.07 3.00
N ILE A 11 -15.36 21.16 2.97
CA ILE A 11 -14.01 21.17 2.39
C ILE A 11 -13.10 20.22 3.17
N PHE A 12 -13.14 20.28 4.50
CA PHE A 12 -12.35 19.40 5.35
C PHE A 12 -12.69 17.92 5.15
N GLY A 13 -13.99 17.59 5.05
CA GLY A 13 -14.43 16.24 4.75
C GLY A 13 -13.96 15.73 3.39
N ILE A 14 -13.98 16.57 2.35
CA ILE A 14 -13.46 16.20 1.03
C ILE A 14 -11.95 15.95 1.08
N VAL A 15 -11.18 16.83 1.74
CA VAL A 15 -9.72 16.65 1.88
C VAL A 15 -9.38 15.39 2.67
N ALA A 16 -10.10 15.12 3.76
CA ALA A 16 -9.92 13.90 4.54
C ALA A 16 -10.24 12.62 3.74
N LEU A 17 -11.28 12.66 2.92
CA LEU A 17 -11.63 11.55 2.01
C LEU A 17 -10.53 11.32 0.97
N LEU A 18 -10.07 12.37 0.30
CA LEU A 18 -9.00 12.29 -0.70
C LEU A 18 -7.68 11.80 -0.08
N ALA A 19 -7.35 12.26 1.12
CA ALA A 19 -6.17 11.79 1.86
C ALA A 19 -6.30 10.31 2.29
N GLY A 20 -7.50 9.82 2.57
CA GLY A 20 -7.76 8.41 2.88
C GLY A 20 -7.73 7.48 1.65
N LEU A 21 -7.96 8.01 0.44
CA LEU A 21 -7.91 7.26 -0.81
C LEU A 21 -6.47 6.98 -1.31
N SER A 22 -5.44 7.54 -0.67
CA SER A 22 -4.03 7.26 -1.00
C SER A 22 -3.60 5.82 -0.68
N ALA A 23 -4.49 5.00 -0.13
CA ALA A 23 -4.28 3.57 0.08
C ALA A 23 -4.44 2.74 -1.22
N CYS A 24 -4.94 3.32 -2.31
CA CYS A 24 -4.74 2.74 -3.65
C CYS A 24 -3.25 2.84 -3.99
N ARG A 25 -2.49 1.77 -3.75
CA ARG A 25 -1.06 1.72 -4.03
C ARG A 25 -0.81 1.97 -5.51
N GLU A 26 0.12 2.85 -5.82
CA GLU A 26 0.63 3.06 -7.19
C GLU A 26 1.13 1.74 -7.83
N ALA A 27 1.63 0.80 -7.01
CA ALA A 27 2.02 -0.54 -7.45
C ALA A 27 0.85 -1.46 -7.85
N GLU A 28 -0.38 -1.09 -7.51
CA GLU A 28 -1.61 -1.80 -7.86
C GLU A 28 -2.33 -1.15 -9.05
N GLU A 29 -2.13 0.16 -9.26
CA GLU A 29 -2.51 0.83 -10.50
C GLU A 29 -1.66 0.30 -11.67
N ASN A 30 -2.32 -0.11 -12.76
CA ASN A 30 -1.72 -0.68 -13.98
C ASN A 30 -1.12 -2.08 -13.87
N ARG A 31 -1.46 -2.85 -12.82
CA ARG A 31 -1.05 -4.26 -12.77
C ARG A 31 -1.73 -5.05 -13.90
N PRO A 32 -0.98 -5.76 -14.78
CA PRO A 32 -1.59 -6.60 -15.79
C PRO A 32 -2.41 -7.71 -15.12
N ILE A 33 -3.73 -7.70 -15.36
CA ILE A 33 -4.68 -8.67 -14.80
C ILE A 33 -4.53 -10.05 -15.48
N LYS A 34 -3.92 -10.07 -16.67
CA LYS A 34 -3.66 -11.28 -17.44
C LYS A 34 -2.15 -11.41 -17.65
N LEU A 35 -1.58 -12.44 -17.04
CA LEU A 35 -0.22 -12.89 -17.31
C LEU A 35 -0.26 -14.08 -18.27
N GLU A 36 0.78 -14.23 -19.07
CA GLU A 36 0.94 -15.45 -19.86
C GLU A 36 1.23 -16.64 -18.93
N LYS A 37 0.71 -17.81 -19.29
CA LYS A 37 0.89 -19.00 -18.46
C LYS A 37 2.39 -19.34 -18.37
N GLY A 38 2.91 -19.37 -17.15
CA GLY A 38 4.33 -19.64 -16.90
C GLY A 38 5.23 -18.41 -17.02
N SER A 39 4.69 -17.20 -17.26
CA SER A 39 5.47 -15.97 -17.20
C SER A 39 5.36 -15.30 -15.84
N TYR A 40 6.47 -14.70 -15.42
CA TYR A 40 6.55 -13.86 -14.24
C TYR A 40 6.95 -12.45 -14.68
N ALA A 41 6.07 -11.49 -14.44
CA ALA A 41 6.29 -10.08 -14.79
C ALA A 41 6.69 -9.23 -13.57
N GLY A 42 7.09 -9.88 -12.47
CA GLY A 42 7.58 -9.19 -11.28
C GLY A 42 9.06 -8.84 -11.38
N PRO A 43 9.59 -8.11 -10.39
CA PRO A 43 11.02 -7.85 -10.28
C PRO A 43 11.82 -9.15 -10.22
N GLN A 44 13.02 -9.15 -10.80
CA GLN A 44 13.90 -10.31 -10.69
C GLN A 44 14.27 -10.58 -9.24
N ASP A 45 14.35 -11.86 -8.90
CA ASP A 45 14.79 -12.29 -7.57
C ASP A 45 16.23 -11.83 -7.33
N THR A 46 16.44 -11.27 -6.14
CA THR A 46 17.76 -10.92 -5.63
C THR A 46 18.06 -11.76 -4.41
N GLU A 47 19.31 -12.21 -4.27
CA GLU A 47 19.72 -12.86 -3.03
C GLU A 47 19.58 -11.91 -1.84
N LEU A 48 19.21 -12.48 -0.70
CA LEU A 48 19.11 -11.73 0.54
C LEU A 48 20.48 -11.62 1.20
N ASP A 49 20.78 -10.44 1.73
CA ASP A 49 21.91 -10.26 2.63
C ASP A 49 21.62 -10.86 4.02
N ASP A 50 22.66 -10.91 4.86
CA ASP A 50 22.56 -11.55 6.17
C ASP A 50 21.72 -10.76 7.18
N GLU A 51 21.62 -9.43 7.02
CA GLU A 51 20.74 -8.60 7.85
C GLU A 51 19.26 -8.86 7.49
N GLN A 52 18.94 -8.90 6.20
CA GLN A 52 17.62 -9.22 5.69
C GLN A 52 17.17 -10.61 6.15
N LYS A 53 18.07 -11.61 6.08
CA LYS A 53 17.80 -12.95 6.62
C LYS A 53 17.54 -12.92 8.13
N ARG A 54 18.32 -12.16 8.91
CA ARG A 54 18.11 -12.01 10.36
C ARG A 54 16.75 -11.37 10.67
N ALA A 55 16.40 -10.31 9.96
CA ALA A 55 15.11 -9.63 10.11
C ALA A 55 13.92 -10.55 9.80
N LEU A 56 14.02 -11.38 8.75
CA LEU A 56 12.99 -12.36 8.41
C LEU A 56 12.78 -13.40 9.51
N ARG A 57 13.86 -13.96 10.08
CA ARG A 57 13.75 -14.90 11.21
C ARG A 57 13.12 -14.26 12.43
N ALA A 58 13.53 -13.04 12.78
CA ALA A 58 12.95 -12.30 13.89
C ALA A 58 11.45 -12.02 13.70
N ARG A 59 10.98 -11.83 12.47
CA ARG A 59 9.55 -11.70 12.14
C ARG A 59 8.81 -13.03 12.28
N GLY A 60 9.38 -14.11 11.74
CA GLY A 60 8.78 -15.46 11.83
C GLY A 60 8.54 -15.88 13.28
N ASN A 61 9.51 -15.61 14.16
CA ASN A 61 9.40 -15.92 15.59
C ASN A 61 8.27 -15.16 16.33
N LYS A 62 7.71 -14.10 15.72
CA LYS A 62 6.58 -13.33 16.28
C LYS A 62 5.22 -13.82 15.80
N GLN A 63 5.15 -14.71 14.81
CA GLN A 63 3.89 -15.31 14.38
C GLN A 63 3.58 -16.51 15.30
N SER A 64 2.56 -16.36 16.14
CA SER A 64 1.92 -17.47 16.86
C SER A 64 0.65 -17.89 16.11
N PHE A 65 0.41 -19.20 16.00
CA PHE A 65 -0.83 -19.77 15.46
C PHE A 65 -1.84 -20.05 16.57
#